data_AF-L0K0J2-F1
#
_entry.id   AF-L0K0J2-F1
#
_cell.length_a   1.000
_cell.length_b   1.000
_cell.length_c   1.000
_cell.angle_alpha   90.00
_cell.angle_beta   90.00
_cell.angle_gamma   90.00
#
_symmetry.space_group_name_H-M   'P 1'
#
loop_
_entity.id
_entity.type
_entity.pdbx_description
1 polymer ?
#
loop_
_entity_poly.entity_id
_entity_poly.type
_entity_poly.pdbx_seq_one_letter_code
_entity_poly.pdbx_strand_id
1 'polypeptide(L)'
;MPRLTRRKLLGAFSLSAGVGALSLVVRERSRSASGDESVPDSVAFDPRVDGFGFENYATPPVPPEPTEFVSRRELRETLATRLDDSLGTRLTAPLSTAEPQLGSIVDRLYANASRLFGTRGYCYGMATAAQWYHEEPTAVPLERESASEIDHVDAPLEDDATPVRDDVERFHRQQFLDPLSWLQRRPLLEPERIDYRKQARELQTAIDEFGTAGITISGENVLEGHYVLLYDYAVDDGEIAFAVYDPNDAAEEYAGDRHAIGISTADGESLLGSYADRYDRFLFVPVDRAVSARARTDR
;
A
#
# COMPACT_ATOMS: atom_id res chain seq x y z
N MET A 1 -29.92 -23.83 -38.01
CA MET A 1 -28.65 -24.05 -37.28
C MET A 1 -28.59 -23.08 -36.10
N PRO A 2 -28.97 -23.52 -34.88
CA PRO A 2 -28.94 -22.67 -33.70
C PRO A 2 -27.55 -22.73 -33.04
N ARG A 3 -26.93 -21.56 -32.87
CA ARG A 3 -25.63 -21.41 -32.22
C ARG A 3 -25.77 -21.57 -30.71
N LEU A 4 -25.08 -22.57 -30.17
CA LEU A 4 -24.89 -22.82 -28.75
C LEU A 4 -24.11 -21.66 -28.12
N THR A 5 -24.71 -20.97 -27.15
CA THR A 5 -24.06 -19.96 -26.32
C THR A 5 -23.41 -20.61 -25.10
N ARG A 6 -22.18 -20.16 -24.77
CA ARG A 6 -21.28 -20.62 -23.69
C ARG A 6 -21.84 -20.48 -22.25
N ARG A 7 -23.14 -20.25 -22.07
CA ARG A 7 -23.81 -19.93 -20.80
C ARG A 7 -24.49 -21.12 -20.12
N LYS A 8 -24.12 -22.36 -20.49
CA LYS A 8 -24.72 -23.62 -19.96
C LYS A 8 -23.68 -24.72 -19.68
N LEU A 9 -22.51 -24.35 -19.17
CA LEU A 9 -21.58 -25.28 -18.53
C LEU A 9 -21.20 -24.60 -17.22
N LEU A 10 -21.32 -25.33 -16.11
CA LEU A 10 -21.23 -24.89 -14.71
C LEU A 10 -22.58 -24.50 -14.09
N GLY A 11 -23.50 -25.45 -14.11
CA GLY A 11 -24.45 -25.63 -13.02
C GLY A 11 -24.25 -27.02 -12.44
N ALA A 12 -24.32 -27.11 -11.10
CA ALA A 12 -24.37 -28.30 -10.25
C ALA A 12 -23.05 -28.76 -9.61
N PHE A 13 -22.64 -28.08 -8.54
CA PHE A 13 -22.66 -28.69 -7.20
C PHE A 13 -23.08 -27.62 -6.17
N SER A 14 -24.20 -27.87 -5.50
CA SER A 14 -24.64 -27.14 -4.31
C SER A 14 -24.13 -27.88 -3.07
N LEU A 15 -23.72 -27.14 -2.02
CA LEU A 15 -24.38 -27.08 -0.71
C LEU A 15 -23.41 -26.60 0.40
N SER A 16 -23.79 -25.48 1.02
CA SER A 16 -23.81 -25.22 2.48
C SER A 16 -22.56 -24.72 3.22
N ALA A 17 -22.80 -23.60 3.93
CA ALA A 17 -22.14 -23.03 5.11
C ALA A 17 -20.73 -22.43 4.91
N GLY A 18 -20.40 -21.23 5.38
CA GLY A 18 -21.09 -20.32 6.28
C GLY A 18 -20.73 -18.86 6.03
N VAL A 19 -21.64 -17.97 6.39
CA VAL A 19 -21.37 -16.54 6.52
C VAL A 19 -20.63 -16.38 7.84
N GLY A 20 -19.31 -16.30 7.78
CA GLY A 20 -18.48 -15.88 8.91
C GLY A 20 -18.57 -14.37 9.03
N ALA A 21 -19.37 -13.89 9.99
CA ALA A 21 -19.24 -12.51 10.43
C ALA A 21 -17.89 -12.38 11.14
N LEU A 22 -17.02 -11.51 10.62
CA LEU A 22 -15.78 -11.14 11.29
C LEU A 22 -16.13 -10.34 12.54
N SER A 23 -16.30 -11.06 13.65
CA SER A 23 -16.26 -10.48 15.00
C SER A 23 -14.90 -10.82 15.59
N LEU A 24 -13.89 -10.03 15.23
CA LEU A 24 -12.56 -10.14 15.82
C LEU A 24 -12.58 -9.47 17.19
N VAL A 25 -12.78 -10.28 18.23
CA VAL A 25 -12.23 -9.94 19.54
C VAL A 25 -10.74 -10.27 19.45
N VAL A 26 -9.91 -9.26 19.17
CA VAL A 26 -8.46 -9.39 19.27
C VAL A 26 -8.11 -9.61 20.74
N ARG A 27 -8.02 -10.89 21.12
CA ARG A 27 -7.67 -11.34 22.46
C ARG A 27 -6.16 -11.25 22.63
N GLU A 28 -5.74 -10.70 23.77
CA GLU A 28 -4.35 -10.52 24.17
C GLU A 28 -3.43 -11.71 23.83
N ARG A 29 -2.27 -11.35 23.25
CA ARG A 29 -1.07 -12.15 22.98
C ARG A 29 -0.96 -13.41 23.84
N SER A 30 -1.24 -14.57 23.25
CA SER A 30 -0.66 -15.82 23.71
C SER A 30 0.71 -16.00 23.04
N ARG A 31 1.75 -15.42 23.65
CA ARG A 31 3.15 -15.80 23.40
C ARG A 31 3.36 -17.23 23.94
N SER A 32 3.52 -18.22 23.07
CA SER A 32 4.14 -19.54 23.30
C SER A 32 4.22 -20.27 21.96
N ALA A 33 5.31 -20.86 21.48
CA ALA A 33 6.68 -21.12 21.92
C ALA A 33 7.49 -21.32 20.61
N SER A 34 8.79 -21.07 20.52
CA SER A 34 9.89 -21.80 21.16
C SER A 34 11.20 -21.04 20.93
N GLY A 35 12.06 -21.04 21.95
CA GLY A 35 13.23 -20.16 22.04
C GLY A 35 14.21 -20.25 20.87
N ASP A 36 14.63 -19.07 20.44
CA ASP A 36 15.97 -18.82 19.94
C ASP A 36 16.31 -17.35 20.22
N GLU A 37 17.60 -17.06 20.27
CA GLU A 37 18.23 -15.87 20.83
C GLU A 37 17.50 -14.54 20.57
N SER A 38 17.24 -13.81 21.64
CA SER A 38 16.56 -12.51 21.67
C SER A 38 17.34 -11.45 20.88
N VAL A 39 17.01 -11.34 19.59
CA VAL A 39 17.06 -10.08 18.86
C VAL A 39 16.27 -9.07 19.71
N PRO A 40 16.78 -7.85 19.97
CA PRO A 40 16.00 -6.84 20.68
C PRO A 40 14.62 -6.74 20.02
N ASP A 41 13.55 -6.93 20.81
CA ASP A 41 12.15 -6.83 20.36
C ASP A 41 12.05 -5.55 19.52
N SER A 42 12.01 -5.69 18.18
CA SER A 42 11.66 -4.59 17.31
C SER A 42 10.28 -4.14 17.78
N VAL A 43 10.16 -2.86 18.17
CA VAL A 43 8.90 -2.32 18.63
C VAL A 43 7.91 -2.52 17.47
N ALA A 44 6.84 -3.30 17.71
CA ALA A 44 5.83 -3.52 16.69
C ALA A 44 5.08 -2.20 16.43
N PHE A 45 4.71 -1.96 15.18
CA PHE A 45 3.93 -0.78 14.81
C PHE A 45 2.57 -0.79 15.54
N ASP A 46 2.30 0.27 16.29
CA ASP A 46 1.03 0.51 16.99
C ASP A 46 0.34 1.71 16.33
N PRO A 47 -0.77 1.55 15.60
CA PRO A 47 -1.43 2.66 14.92
C PRO A 47 -1.87 3.79 15.85
N ARG A 48 -1.99 3.54 17.16
CA ARG A 48 -2.32 4.58 18.16
C ARG A 48 -1.15 5.51 18.49
N VAL A 49 0.07 5.08 18.17
CA VAL A 49 1.33 5.80 18.43
C VAL A 49 1.98 6.20 17.10
N ASP A 50 2.12 5.23 16.21
CA ASP A 50 2.83 5.35 14.94
C ASP A 50 1.93 5.81 13.77
N GLY A 51 0.60 5.75 13.93
CA GLY A 51 -0.36 6.34 12.99
C GLY A 51 -0.50 7.84 13.18
N PHE A 52 -0.99 8.56 12.17
CA PHE A 52 -1.20 10.00 12.28
C PHE A 52 -2.41 10.34 13.14
N GLY A 53 -2.36 11.45 13.88
CA GLY A 53 -3.50 12.00 14.63
C GLY A 53 -4.56 12.69 13.76
N PHE A 54 -4.42 12.64 12.43
CA PHE A 54 -5.37 13.17 11.47
C PHE A 54 -5.72 12.13 10.40
N GLU A 55 -6.97 12.15 9.95
CA GLU A 55 -7.47 11.32 8.86
C GLU A 55 -6.86 11.71 7.50
N ASN A 56 -6.88 10.78 6.57
CA ASN A 56 -6.48 11.01 5.18
C ASN A 56 -7.23 12.21 4.59
N TYR A 57 -6.47 13.25 4.34
CA TYR A 57 -7.01 14.50 3.84
C TYR A 57 -7.11 14.44 2.32
N ALA A 58 -8.27 14.89 1.82
CA ALA A 58 -8.40 15.32 0.44
C ALA A 58 -8.15 16.85 0.42
N THR A 59 -6.90 17.30 0.33
CA THR A 59 -6.60 18.75 0.22
C THR A 59 -5.50 18.94 -0.82
N PRO A 60 -5.69 19.83 -1.82
CA PRO A 60 -6.28 21.16 -1.70
C PRO A 60 -7.77 21.25 -2.14
N PRO A 61 -8.49 22.32 -1.75
CA PRO A 61 -9.87 22.60 -2.21
C PRO A 61 -9.99 22.74 -3.73
N VAL A 62 -8.85 22.91 -4.38
CA VAL A 62 -8.65 22.78 -5.82
C VAL A 62 -7.67 21.63 -6.01
N PRO A 63 -8.04 20.56 -6.74
CA PRO A 63 -7.09 19.55 -7.18
C PRO A 63 -5.85 20.23 -7.74
N PRO A 64 -4.65 19.91 -7.23
CA PRO A 64 -3.46 20.58 -7.69
C PRO A 64 -3.26 20.29 -9.17
N GLU A 65 -2.69 21.25 -9.90
CA GLU A 65 -2.37 20.99 -11.29
C GLU A 65 -1.37 19.82 -11.33
N PRO A 66 -1.53 18.82 -12.20
CA PRO A 66 -0.67 17.64 -12.19
C PRO A 66 0.82 17.94 -12.29
N THR A 67 1.16 19.08 -12.91
CA THR A 67 2.53 19.59 -13.02
C THR A 67 3.15 19.98 -11.67
N GLU A 68 2.34 20.27 -10.66
CA GLU A 68 2.79 20.59 -9.30
C GLU A 68 3.32 19.34 -8.58
N PHE A 69 2.82 18.15 -8.95
CA PHE A 69 3.18 16.89 -8.31
C PHE A 69 4.17 16.06 -9.11
N VAL A 70 4.00 16.01 -10.43
CA VAL A 70 4.84 15.21 -11.31
C VAL A 70 5.02 15.93 -12.63
N SER A 71 6.26 16.29 -12.98
CA SER A 71 6.51 16.88 -14.31
C SER A 71 6.69 15.80 -15.37
N ARG A 72 6.21 16.04 -16.60
CA ARG A 72 6.48 15.12 -17.74
C ARG A 72 7.97 14.92 -17.98
N ARG A 73 8.77 15.96 -17.72
CA ARG A 73 10.23 15.94 -17.86
C ARG A 73 10.85 15.00 -16.83
N GLU A 74 10.50 15.17 -15.55
CA GLU A 74 10.98 14.32 -14.44
C GLU A 74 10.57 12.86 -14.62
N LEU A 75 9.31 12.59 -15.04
CA LEU A 75 8.89 11.23 -15.40
C LEU A 75 9.77 10.66 -16.51
N ARG A 76 10.00 11.43 -17.58
CA ARG A 76 10.82 10.97 -18.70
C ARG A 76 12.25 10.69 -18.26
N GLU A 77 12.87 11.60 -17.53
CA GLU A 77 14.24 11.48 -17.00
C GLU A 77 14.34 10.25 -16.08
N THR A 78 13.44 10.14 -15.10
CA THR A 78 13.41 9.02 -14.15
C THR A 78 13.20 7.67 -14.85
N LEU A 79 12.25 7.59 -15.78
CA LEU A 79 12.00 6.36 -16.53
C LEU A 79 13.16 6.00 -17.45
N ALA A 80 13.78 6.99 -18.10
CA ALA A 80 14.96 6.75 -18.94
C ALA A 80 16.13 6.20 -18.10
N THR A 81 16.45 6.84 -16.98
CA THR A 81 17.50 6.39 -16.06
C THR A 81 17.22 4.98 -15.55
N ARG A 82 15.99 4.68 -15.11
CA ARG A 82 15.67 3.36 -14.56
C ARG A 82 15.62 2.25 -15.61
N LEU A 83 15.17 2.57 -16.82
CA LEU A 83 15.27 1.64 -17.94
C LEU A 83 16.73 1.37 -18.29
N ASP A 84 17.59 2.38 -18.26
CA ASP A 84 19.03 2.21 -18.47
C ASP A 84 19.68 1.37 -17.37
N ASP A 85 19.38 1.62 -16.09
CA ASP A 85 19.92 0.84 -14.97
C ASP A 85 19.46 -0.63 -14.99
N SER A 86 18.19 -0.87 -15.37
CA SER A 86 17.62 -2.22 -15.41
C SER A 86 17.95 -3.01 -16.68
N LEU A 87 18.15 -2.34 -17.81
CA LEU A 87 18.43 -2.96 -19.11
C LEU A 87 19.90 -2.89 -19.53
N GLY A 88 20.68 -1.96 -18.97
CA GLY A 88 22.11 -1.76 -19.26
C GLY A 88 22.99 -2.95 -18.90
N THR A 89 22.49 -3.89 -18.10
CA THR A 89 23.14 -5.19 -17.85
C THR A 89 22.71 -6.31 -18.82
N ARG A 90 21.66 -6.12 -19.63
CA ARG A 90 21.03 -7.21 -20.43
C ARG A 90 20.86 -6.94 -21.92
N LEU A 91 20.96 -5.70 -22.40
CA LEU A 91 20.74 -5.37 -23.82
C LEU A 91 21.94 -4.65 -24.44
N THR A 92 22.40 -5.15 -25.58
CA THR A 92 23.46 -4.58 -26.43
C THR A 92 22.94 -3.55 -27.45
N ALA A 93 21.64 -3.25 -27.45
CA ALA A 93 21.02 -2.31 -28.39
C ALA A 93 20.80 -0.94 -27.75
N PRO A 94 21.11 0.17 -28.45
CA PRO A 94 20.97 1.52 -27.89
C PRO A 94 19.50 1.90 -27.66
N LEU A 95 19.23 2.48 -26.48
CA LEU A 95 17.93 2.98 -26.01
C LEU A 95 17.28 4.01 -26.95
N SER A 96 18.03 4.61 -27.88
CA SER A 96 17.53 5.56 -28.89
C SER A 96 16.43 4.98 -29.79
N THR A 97 16.32 3.66 -29.91
CA THR A 97 15.23 3.00 -30.65
C THR A 97 13.90 2.91 -29.88
N ALA A 98 13.91 3.14 -28.56
CA ALA A 98 12.74 3.06 -27.69
C ALA A 98 12.10 4.44 -27.37
N GLU A 99 12.70 5.56 -27.83
CA GLU A 99 12.24 6.91 -27.49
C GLU A 99 10.75 7.20 -27.80
N PRO A 100 10.18 6.77 -28.95
CA PRO A 100 8.75 7.00 -29.23
C PRO A 100 7.84 6.19 -28.28
N GLN A 101 8.27 4.99 -27.90
CA GLN A 101 7.52 4.14 -26.97
C GLN A 101 7.58 4.70 -25.55
N LEU A 102 8.76 5.17 -25.12
CA LEU A 102 8.96 5.85 -23.84
C LEU A 102 8.06 7.08 -23.72
N GLY A 103 7.94 7.89 -24.77
CA GLY A 103 7.04 9.04 -24.80
C GLY A 103 5.58 8.64 -24.51
N SER A 104 5.08 7.59 -25.14
CA SER A 104 3.71 7.11 -24.92
C SER A 104 3.47 6.56 -23.51
N ILE A 105 4.49 5.94 -22.91
CA ILE A 105 4.44 5.44 -21.52
C ILE A 105 4.42 6.64 -20.56
N VAL A 106 5.31 7.61 -20.75
CA VAL A 106 5.36 8.86 -19.97
C VAL A 106 4.01 9.57 -20.02
N ASP A 107 3.42 9.74 -21.20
CA ASP A 107 2.13 10.44 -21.35
C ASP A 107 0.99 9.70 -20.63
N ARG A 108 0.96 8.36 -20.68
CA ARG A 108 -0.03 7.55 -19.95
C ARG A 108 0.16 7.61 -18.44
N LEU A 109 1.40 7.49 -17.96
CA LEU A 109 1.72 7.59 -16.54
C LEU A 109 1.41 8.98 -16.01
N TYR A 110 1.77 10.02 -16.75
CA TYR A 110 1.43 11.40 -16.44
C TYR A 110 -0.08 11.60 -16.36
N ALA A 111 -0.85 11.13 -17.35
CA ALA A 111 -2.30 11.24 -17.34
C ALA A 111 -2.96 10.47 -16.19
N ASN A 112 -2.43 9.29 -15.85
CA ASN A 112 -2.92 8.51 -14.71
C ASN A 112 -2.60 9.19 -13.37
N ALA A 113 -1.36 9.64 -13.19
CA ALA A 113 -0.95 10.40 -12.01
C ALA A 113 -1.85 11.65 -11.86
N SER A 114 -1.98 12.45 -12.93
CA SER A 114 -2.85 13.64 -12.98
C SER A 114 -4.27 13.37 -12.46
N ARG A 115 -4.85 12.25 -12.88
CA ARG A 115 -6.21 11.87 -12.49
C ARG A 115 -6.28 11.38 -11.04
N LEU A 116 -5.28 10.63 -10.57
CA LEU A 116 -5.27 10.06 -9.22
C LEU A 116 -5.00 11.12 -8.16
N PHE A 117 -4.02 12.01 -8.38
CA PHE A 117 -3.75 13.18 -7.52
C PHE A 117 -4.97 14.09 -7.38
N GLY A 118 -5.76 14.23 -8.45
CA GLY A 118 -6.86 15.16 -8.46
C GLY A 118 -8.18 14.63 -7.87
N THR A 119 -8.26 13.37 -7.43
CA THR A 119 -9.56 12.77 -7.11
C THR A 119 -9.69 12.14 -5.74
N ARG A 120 -8.63 11.61 -5.11
CA ARG A 120 -8.74 10.82 -3.86
C ARG A 120 -7.46 10.95 -3.04
N GLY A 121 -7.59 11.06 -1.72
CA GLY A 121 -6.55 11.54 -0.79
C GLY A 121 -5.21 10.77 -0.79
N TYR A 122 -4.28 11.24 0.04
CA TYR A 122 -2.87 10.85 0.10
C TYR A 122 -2.58 9.51 0.82
N CYS A 123 -3.50 8.54 0.78
CA CYS A 123 -3.41 7.27 1.51
C CYS A 123 -2.03 6.58 1.40
N TYR A 124 -1.49 6.42 0.19
CA TYR A 124 -0.15 5.86 -0.01
C TYR A 124 0.94 6.67 0.71
N GLY A 125 0.88 7.99 0.60
CA GLY A 125 1.88 8.88 1.17
C GLY A 125 1.84 8.84 2.69
N MET A 126 0.64 8.89 3.26
CA MET A 126 0.43 8.83 4.71
C MET A 126 0.82 7.48 5.30
N ALA A 127 0.39 6.37 4.70
CA ALA A 127 0.83 5.04 5.12
C ALA A 127 2.36 4.93 5.09
N THR A 128 2.99 5.36 4.00
CA THR A 128 4.44 5.25 3.84
C THR A 128 5.21 6.17 4.81
N ALA A 129 4.69 7.37 5.07
CA ALA A 129 5.28 8.30 6.03
C ALA A 129 5.15 7.78 7.47
N ALA A 130 3.99 7.27 7.86
CA ALA A 130 3.77 6.63 9.17
C ALA A 130 4.72 5.44 9.38
N GLN A 131 4.85 4.56 8.37
CA GLN A 131 5.82 3.47 8.39
C GLN A 131 7.25 3.99 8.57
N TRP A 132 7.62 5.08 7.90
CA TRP A 132 8.96 5.63 8.02
C TRP A 132 9.22 6.24 9.40
N TYR A 133 8.28 7.01 9.96
CA TYR A 133 8.41 7.57 11.29
C TYR A 133 8.50 6.51 12.38
N HIS A 134 7.80 5.39 12.21
CA HIS A 134 7.98 4.22 13.07
C HIS A 134 9.39 3.63 12.98
N GLU A 135 9.90 3.43 11.76
CA GLU A 135 11.22 2.83 11.51
C GLU A 135 12.38 3.77 11.88
N GLU A 136 12.16 5.08 11.79
CA GLU A 136 13.11 6.15 12.09
C GLU A 136 12.42 7.26 12.89
N PRO A 137 12.24 7.10 14.21
CA PRO A 137 11.55 8.08 15.05
C PRO A 137 12.18 9.48 15.02
N THR A 138 13.48 9.57 14.69
CA THR A 138 14.17 10.86 14.54
C THR A 138 13.74 11.65 13.29
N ALA A 139 13.00 11.03 12.37
CA ALA A 139 12.47 11.68 11.17
C ALA A 139 11.15 12.43 11.42
N VAL A 140 10.46 12.16 12.54
CA VAL A 140 9.24 12.86 12.95
C VAL A 140 9.55 14.37 13.05
N PRO A 141 8.80 15.24 12.35
CA PRO A 141 9.00 16.68 12.46
C PRO A 141 8.75 17.18 13.90
N LEU A 142 9.61 18.10 14.35
CA LEU A 142 9.64 18.67 15.71
C LEU A 142 10.02 17.70 16.84
N GLU A 143 10.10 18.23 18.06
CA GLU A 143 10.22 17.48 19.32
C GLU A 143 8.90 16.74 19.68
N ARG A 144 8.22 16.13 18.70
CA ARG A 144 7.09 15.22 18.95
C ARG A 144 7.63 13.83 19.25
N GLU A 145 7.00 13.14 20.19
CA GLU A 145 7.43 11.79 20.57
C GLU A 145 6.93 10.73 19.58
N SER A 146 5.86 11.02 18.83
CA SER A 146 5.24 10.09 17.90
C SER A 146 4.48 10.76 16.75
N ALA A 147 4.13 9.97 15.74
CA ALA A 147 3.31 10.44 14.62
C ALA A 147 1.87 10.77 15.04
N SER A 148 1.33 10.10 16.08
CA SER A 148 -0.04 10.32 16.55
C SER A 148 -0.27 11.67 17.21
N GLU A 149 0.80 12.34 17.64
CA GLU A 149 0.74 13.71 18.14
C GLU A 149 0.56 14.76 17.04
N ILE A 150 0.79 14.39 15.78
CA ILE A 150 0.57 15.26 14.63
C ILE A 150 -0.93 15.26 14.32
N ASP A 151 -1.60 16.38 14.57
CA ASP A 151 -3.05 16.57 14.45
C ASP A 151 -3.46 17.24 13.13
N HIS A 152 -2.50 17.67 12.31
CA HIS A 152 -2.73 18.30 11.03
C HIS A 152 -1.56 18.10 10.07
N VAL A 153 -1.84 17.91 8.78
CA VAL A 153 -0.80 17.66 7.77
C VAL A 153 0.19 18.83 7.61
N ASP A 154 -0.29 20.06 7.79
CA ASP A 154 0.55 21.26 7.74
C ASP A 154 1.34 21.50 9.03
N ALA A 155 1.26 20.63 10.03
CA ALA A 155 2.12 20.75 11.20
C ALA A 155 3.55 20.30 10.86
N PRO A 156 4.59 20.92 11.45
CA PRO A 156 4.59 22.20 12.19
C PRO A 156 4.11 23.41 11.39
N LEU A 157 3.47 24.36 12.08
CA LEU A 157 3.10 25.66 11.51
C LEU A 157 4.22 26.71 11.65
N GLU A 158 5.28 26.37 12.37
CA GLU A 158 6.47 27.20 12.55
C GLU A 158 7.30 27.30 11.26
N ASP A 159 7.73 28.52 10.92
CA ASP A 159 8.35 28.84 9.61
C ASP A 159 9.71 28.13 9.34
N ASP A 160 10.34 27.55 10.35
CA ASP A 160 11.69 26.95 10.26
C ASP A 160 11.70 25.42 10.19
N ALA A 161 10.54 24.76 10.25
CA ALA A 161 10.43 23.31 10.18
C ALA A 161 9.65 22.84 8.95
N THR A 162 10.09 21.72 8.36
CA THR A 162 9.43 21.11 7.21
C THR A 162 8.11 20.47 7.65
N PRO A 163 6.96 20.83 7.04
CA PRO A 163 5.68 20.25 7.39
C PRO A 163 5.61 18.77 6.99
N VAL A 164 4.79 18.01 7.71
CA VAL A 164 4.54 16.58 7.42
C VAL A 164 3.97 16.38 6.01
N ARG A 165 3.26 17.39 5.49
CA ARG A 165 2.78 17.44 4.10
C ARG A 165 3.89 17.11 3.11
N ASP A 166 5.08 17.69 3.27
CA ASP A 166 6.17 17.52 2.30
C ASP A 166 6.64 16.05 2.25
N ASP A 167 6.70 15.38 3.40
CA ASP A 167 7.02 13.97 3.49
C ASP A 167 5.91 13.10 2.86
N VAL A 168 4.64 13.37 3.20
CA VAL A 168 3.47 12.66 2.65
C VAL A 168 3.41 12.81 1.13
N GLU A 169 3.53 14.02 0.60
CA GLU A 169 3.50 14.29 -0.84
C GLU A 169 4.70 13.67 -1.56
N ARG A 170 5.90 13.73 -0.94
CA ARG A 170 7.11 13.08 -1.47
C ARG A 170 6.90 11.58 -1.63
N PHE A 171 6.45 10.88 -0.59
CA PHE A 171 6.15 9.44 -0.72
C PHE A 171 5.02 9.18 -1.71
N HIS A 172 3.94 9.96 -1.66
CA HIS A 172 2.80 9.77 -2.56
C HIS A 172 3.20 9.90 -4.04
N ARG A 173 4.10 10.82 -4.39
CA ARG A 173 4.65 10.96 -5.74
C ARG A 173 5.43 9.74 -6.20
N GLN A 174 6.16 9.09 -5.30
CA GLN A 174 7.09 8.02 -5.66
C GLN A 174 6.40 6.75 -6.16
N GLN A 175 5.15 6.50 -5.74
CA GLN A 175 4.33 5.42 -6.31
C GLN A 175 4.13 5.59 -7.83
N PHE A 176 4.16 6.83 -8.33
CA PHE A 176 3.93 7.15 -9.73
C PHE A 176 5.20 7.21 -10.56
N LEU A 177 6.31 7.60 -9.93
CA LEU A 177 7.61 7.72 -10.56
C LEU A 177 8.31 6.36 -10.72
N ASP A 178 7.83 5.31 -10.03
CA ASP A 178 8.40 3.97 -10.13
C ASP A 178 7.65 3.06 -11.15
N PRO A 179 8.23 2.80 -12.34
CA PRO A 179 7.59 1.93 -13.33
C PRO A 179 7.47 0.48 -12.87
N LEU A 180 8.38 -0.01 -12.02
CA LEU A 180 8.30 -1.36 -11.48
C LEU A 180 7.12 -1.48 -10.51
N SER A 181 6.86 -0.45 -9.71
CA SER A 181 5.69 -0.37 -8.83
C SER A 181 4.37 -0.50 -9.62
N TRP A 182 4.27 0.17 -10.78
CA TRP A 182 3.13 0.02 -11.71
C TRP A 182 3.04 -1.36 -12.35
N LEU A 183 4.17 -1.89 -12.86
CA LEU A 183 4.19 -3.18 -13.52
C LEU A 183 3.80 -4.31 -12.56
N GLN A 184 4.25 -4.23 -11.31
CA GLN A 184 3.92 -5.22 -10.29
C GLN A 184 2.47 -5.12 -9.82
N ARG A 185 1.77 -3.99 -10.02
CA ARG A 185 0.33 -3.83 -9.76
C ARG A 185 -0.58 -4.38 -10.85
N ARG A 186 -0.03 -4.81 -11.99
CA ARG A 186 -0.81 -5.41 -13.09
C ARG A 186 -1.75 -6.56 -12.65
N PRO A 187 -1.41 -7.44 -11.69
CA PRO A 187 -2.31 -8.48 -11.21
C PRO A 187 -3.65 -7.96 -10.66
N LEU A 188 -3.75 -6.70 -10.22
CA LEU A 188 -5.02 -6.10 -9.81
C LEU A 188 -6.08 -6.09 -10.94
N LEU A 189 -5.63 -6.04 -12.21
CA LEU A 189 -6.48 -6.10 -13.40
C LEU A 189 -7.00 -7.50 -13.70
N GLU A 190 -6.33 -8.53 -13.19
CA GLU A 190 -6.59 -9.95 -13.45
C GLU A 190 -6.54 -10.70 -12.11
N PRO A 191 -7.55 -10.50 -11.23
CA PRO A 191 -7.53 -10.94 -9.83
C PRO A 191 -7.31 -12.44 -9.68
N GLU A 192 -7.77 -13.24 -10.65
CA GLU A 192 -7.57 -14.69 -10.71
C GLU A 192 -6.09 -15.12 -10.79
N ARG A 193 -5.17 -14.19 -11.07
CA ARG A 193 -3.73 -14.42 -11.10
C ARG A 193 -3.03 -14.12 -9.78
N ILE A 194 -3.76 -13.61 -8.79
CA ILE A 194 -3.20 -13.25 -7.49
C ILE A 194 -3.05 -14.53 -6.66
N ASP A 195 -1.81 -14.91 -6.36
CA ASP A 195 -1.50 -16.03 -5.48
C ASP A 195 -1.49 -15.58 -4.02
N TYR A 196 -2.65 -15.60 -3.37
CA TYR A 196 -2.78 -15.19 -1.98
C TYR A 196 -1.98 -16.07 -1.01
N ARG A 197 -1.79 -17.36 -1.29
CA ARG A 197 -0.96 -18.21 -0.42
C ARG A 197 0.50 -17.78 -0.44
N LYS A 198 1.00 -17.37 -1.62
CA LYS A 198 2.33 -16.78 -1.73
C LYS A 198 2.38 -15.42 -1.00
N GLN A 199 1.40 -14.55 -1.23
CA GLN A 199 1.33 -13.26 -0.55
C GLN A 199 1.30 -13.39 0.96
N ALA A 200 0.56 -14.36 1.51
CA ALA A 200 0.50 -14.61 2.95
C ALA A 200 1.89 -14.79 3.56
N ARG A 201 2.73 -15.63 2.93
CA ARG A 201 4.11 -15.89 3.38
C ARG A 201 4.99 -14.65 3.27
N GLU A 202 4.86 -13.92 2.16
CA GLU A 202 5.64 -12.70 1.92
C GLU A 202 5.24 -11.56 2.88
N LEU A 203 3.94 -11.46 3.21
CA LEU A 203 3.41 -10.51 4.18
C LEU A 203 3.86 -10.83 5.60
N GLN A 204 3.76 -12.10 6.02
CA GLN A 204 4.27 -12.53 7.33
C GLN A 204 5.75 -12.22 7.46
N THR A 205 6.56 -12.56 6.45
CA THR A 205 8.00 -12.26 6.44
C THR A 205 8.25 -10.75 6.55
N ALA A 206 7.51 -9.93 5.80
CA ALA A 206 7.69 -8.48 5.85
C ALA A 206 7.28 -7.87 7.19
N ILE A 207 6.19 -8.35 7.82
CA ILE A 207 5.76 -7.90 9.15
C ILE A 207 6.77 -8.33 10.21
N ASP A 208 7.26 -9.58 10.17
CA ASP A 208 8.27 -10.08 11.10
C ASP A 208 9.60 -9.31 10.99
N GLU A 209 10.02 -8.96 9.78
CA GLU A 209 11.30 -8.30 9.53
C GLU A 209 11.23 -6.78 9.80
N PHE A 210 10.11 -6.14 9.48
CA PHE A 210 10.01 -4.68 9.42
C PHE A 210 8.90 -4.08 10.28
N GLY A 211 8.13 -4.90 11.00
CA GLY A 211 6.97 -4.48 11.78
C GLY A 211 5.74 -4.14 10.95
N THR A 212 5.87 -3.90 9.64
CA THR A 212 4.76 -3.52 8.76
C THR A 212 4.93 -3.98 7.31
N ALA A 213 3.81 -4.15 6.61
CA ALA A 213 3.77 -4.45 5.18
C ALA A 213 2.65 -3.66 4.47
N GLY A 214 3.01 -2.79 3.54
CA GLY A 214 2.05 -1.98 2.78
C GLY A 214 1.41 -2.74 1.62
N ILE A 215 0.10 -2.61 1.45
CA ILE A 215 -0.68 -3.28 0.41
C ILE A 215 -1.61 -2.32 -0.32
N THR A 216 -1.99 -2.68 -1.55
CA THR A 216 -3.07 -2.02 -2.27
C THR A 216 -4.33 -2.88 -2.21
N ILE A 217 -5.41 -2.37 -1.62
CA ILE A 217 -6.75 -2.99 -1.71
C ILE A 217 -7.51 -2.38 -2.90
N SER A 218 -8.31 -3.19 -3.61
CA SER A 218 -8.97 -2.77 -4.84
C SER A 218 -10.31 -3.50 -5.03
N GLY A 219 -11.25 -2.83 -5.72
CA GLY A 219 -12.49 -3.42 -6.19
C GLY A 219 -12.48 -3.60 -7.72
N GLU A 220 -13.67 -3.66 -8.32
CA GLU A 220 -13.85 -3.70 -9.79
C GLU A 220 -13.15 -2.54 -10.51
N ASN A 221 -13.22 -1.33 -9.93
CA ASN A 221 -12.50 -0.17 -10.45
C ASN A 221 -11.12 -0.05 -9.78
N VAL A 222 -10.10 -0.62 -10.41
CA VAL A 222 -8.71 -0.63 -9.88
C VAL A 222 -8.10 0.75 -9.66
N LEU A 223 -8.67 1.77 -10.28
CA LEU A 223 -8.23 3.16 -10.17
C LEU A 223 -8.73 3.81 -8.87
N GLU A 224 -9.63 3.13 -8.18
CA GLU A 224 -10.18 3.51 -6.89
C GLU A 224 -9.56 2.69 -5.75
N GLY A 225 -8.42 2.06 -6.03
CA GLY A 225 -7.64 1.35 -5.04
C GLY A 225 -7.25 2.25 -3.87
N HIS A 226 -7.05 1.62 -2.73
CA HIS A 226 -6.65 2.28 -1.49
C HIS A 226 -5.40 1.60 -0.95
N TYR A 227 -4.52 2.37 -0.31
CA TYR A 227 -3.28 1.86 0.22
C TYR A 227 -3.32 1.88 1.74
N VAL A 228 -3.01 0.74 2.35
CA VAL A 228 -3.05 0.52 3.80
C VAL A 228 -1.79 -0.22 4.26
N LEU A 229 -1.47 -0.15 5.55
CA LEU A 229 -0.40 -0.96 6.15
C LEU A 229 -1.00 -2.13 6.91
N LEU A 230 -0.37 -3.29 6.79
CA LEU A 230 -0.56 -4.41 7.71
C LEU A 230 0.51 -4.34 8.79
N TYR A 231 0.14 -4.49 10.06
CA TYR A 231 1.09 -4.31 11.18
C TYR A 231 1.15 -5.48 12.17
N ASP A 232 0.19 -6.41 12.10
CA ASP A 232 0.17 -7.61 12.91
C ASP A 232 -0.61 -8.71 12.18
N TYR A 233 -0.45 -9.96 12.59
CA TYR A 233 -1.23 -11.06 12.05
C TYR A 233 -1.53 -12.16 13.07
N ALA A 234 -2.69 -12.79 12.90
CA ALA A 234 -3.12 -13.98 13.61
C ALA A 234 -3.30 -15.13 12.62
N VAL A 235 -2.89 -16.33 13.02
CA VAL A 235 -3.06 -17.56 12.24
C VAL A 235 -4.01 -18.47 13.01
N ASP A 236 -5.12 -18.81 12.38
CA ASP A 236 -6.12 -19.73 12.90
C ASP A 236 -6.30 -20.93 11.94
N ASP A 237 -7.08 -21.93 12.34
CA ASP A 237 -7.32 -23.15 11.55
C ASP A 237 -8.01 -22.82 10.21
N GLY A 238 -7.19 -22.61 9.18
CA GLY A 238 -7.64 -22.36 7.81
C GLY A 238 -7.55 -20.91 7.36
N GLU A 239 -7.21 -19.95 8.22
CA GLU A 239 -7.21 -18.52 7.89
C GLU A 239 -5.99 -17.79 8.46
N ILE A 240 -5.55 -16.75 7.77
CA ILE A 240 -4.56 -15.79 8.28
C ILE A 240 -5.23 -14.42 8.24
N ALA A 241 -5.40 -13.78 9.40
CA ALA A 241 -5.94 -12.44 9.52
C ALA A 241 -4.81 -11.45 9.80
N PHE A 242 -4.79 -10.33 9.10
CA PHE A 242 -3.84 -9.24 9.23
C PHE A 242 -4.56 -8.01 9.78
N ALA A 243 -4.01 -7.41 10.84
CA ALA A 243 -4.48 -6.14 11.36
C ALA A 243 -4.04 -5.00 10.43
N VAL A 244 -4.94 -4.06 10.18
CA VAL A 244 -4.78 -3.01 9.16
C VAL A 244 -4.72 -1.64 9.83
N TYR A 245 -3.73 -0.83 9.45
CA TYR A 245 -3.73 0.62 9.61
C TYR A 245 -4.19 1.25 8.28
N ASP A 246 -5.40 1.79 8.31
CA ASP A 246 -6.02 2.62 7.29
C ASP A 246 -5.70 4.10 7.55
N PRO A 247 -5.02 4.78 6.64
CA PRO A 247 -4.74 6.20 6.79
C PRO A 247 -5.98 7.10 6.80
N ASN A 248 -7.17 6.59 6.43
CA ASN A 248 -8.42 7.34 6.53
C ASN A 248 -8.93 7.48 7.97
N ASP A 249 -8.40 6.70 8.91
CA ASP A 249 -8.79 6.77 10.32
C ASP A 249 -7.64 7.37 11.13
N ALA A 250 -7.95 8.30 12.03
CA ALA A 250 -6.96 8.90 12.91
C ALA A 250 -6.51 7.91 13.99
N ALA A 251 -5.31 8.13 14.55
CA ALA A 251 -4.70 7.26 15.56
C ALA A 251 -5.62 6.97 16.78
N GLU A 252 -6.46 7.92 17.18
CA GLU A 252 -7.39 7.75 18.30
C GLU A 252 -8.50 6.71 18.04
N GLU A 253 -8.87 6.50 16.78
CA GLU A 253 -9.92 5.55 16.39
C GLU A 253 -9.50 4.09 16.64
N TYR A 254 -8.19 3.82 16.63
CA TYR A 254 -7.60 2.52 16.91
C TYR A 254 -7.63 2.11 18.39
N ALA A 255 -8.18 2.94 19.27
CA ALA A 255 -8.51 2.53 20.64
C ALA A 255 -9.67 1.53 20.70
N GLY A 256 -10.50 1.46 19.65
CA GLY A 256 -11.69 0.61 19.57
C GLY A 256 -11.56 -0.54 18.57
N ASP A 257 -12.37 -0.49 17.52
CA ASP A 257 -12.45 -1.53 16.50
C ASP A 257 -11.21 -1.54 15.62
N ARG A 258 -10.72 -2.74 15.31
CA ARG A 258 -9.54 -2.91 14.45
C ARG A 258 -9.98 -3.37 13.07
N HIS A 259 -9.53 -2.66 12.05
CA HIS A 259 -9.63 -3.13 10.68
C HIS A 259 -8.79 -4.39 10.50
N ALA A 260 -9.34 -5.35 9.77
CA ALA A 260 -8.63 -6.56 9.41
C ALA A 260 -9.00 -7.01 8.01
N ILE A 261 -7.99 -7.53 7.32
CA ILE A 261 -8.16 -8.35 6.12
C ILE A 261 -7.54 -9.72 6.38
N GLY A 262 -7.76 -10.68 5.51
CA GLY A 262 -7.23 -12.01 5.69
C GLY A 262 -7.15 -12.80 4.41
N ILE A 263 -6.70 -14.04 4.56
CA ILE A 263 -6.53 -15.01 3.49
C ILE A 263 -7.06 -16.35 4.00
N SER A 264 -8.02 -16.95 3.28
CA SER A 264 -8.36 -18.35 3.46
C SER A 264 -7.20 -19.19 2.94
N THR A 265 -6.53 -19.92 3.81
CA THR A 265 -5.44 -20.85 3.42
C THR A 265 -5.99 -22.09 2.73
N ALA A 266 -7.22 -22.49 3.05
CA ALA A 266 -7.91 -23.62 2.44
C ALA A 266 -8.19 -23.36 0.95
N ASP A 267 -8.80 -22.21 0.64
CA ASP A 267 -9.27 -21.90 -0.72
C ASP A 267 -8.32 -20.98 -1.48
N GLY A 268 -7.42 -20.29 -0.77
CA GLY A 268 -6.47 -19.33 -1.36
C GLY A 268 -7.15 -18.04 -1.79
N GLU A 269 -8.22 -17.63 -1.10
CA GLU A 269 -9.01 -16.43 -1.42
C GLU A 269 -8.77 -15.31 -0.40
N SER A 270 -8.94 -14.06 -0.82
CA SER A 270 -8.89 -12.90 0.08
C SER A 270 -10.16 -12.76 0.89
N LEU A 271 -10.01 -12.41 2.17
CA LEU A 271 -11.07 -12.04 3.09
C LEU A 271 -10.89 -10.56 3.40
N LEU A 272 -11.84 -9.69 3.04
CA LEU A 272 -11.63 -8.24 3.16
C LEU A 272 -12.32 -7.58 4.36
N GLY A 273 -13.08 -8.34 5.16
CA GLY A 273 -13.69 -7.80 6.37
C GLY A 273 -14.51 -6.55 6.14
N SER A 274 -14.22 -5.49 6.90
CA SER A 274 -14.90 -4.19 6.79
C SER A 274 -14.77 -3.55 5.40
N TYR A 275 -13.83 -4.01 4.57
CA TYR A 275 -13.59 -3.51 3.22
C TYR A 275 -14.41 -4.23 2.14
N ALA A 276 -15.10 -5.33 2.47
CA ALA A 276 -15.74 -6.22 1.50
C ALA A 276 -16.87 -5.55 0.67
N ASP A 277 -17.49 -4.48 1.18
CA ASP A 277 -18.55 -3.76 0.47
C ASP A 277 -18.00 -2.91 -0.71
N ARG A 278 -16.69 -2.62 -0.71
CA ARG A 278 -16.05 -1.71 -1.68
C ARG A 278 -14.91 -2.37 -2.45
N TYR A 279 -14.27 -3.35 -1.84
CA TYR A 279 -13.07 -3.99 -2.36
C TYR A 279 -13.29 -5.50 -2.41
N ASP A 280 -12.67 -6.17 -3.38
CA ASP A 280 -12.79 -7.61 -3.60
C ASP A 280 -11.43 -8.31 -3.79
N ARG A 281 -10.33 -7.55 -3.82
CA ARG A 281 -8.96 -8.06 -3.92
C ARG A 281 -7.95 -7.18 -3.17
N PHE A 282 -6.79 -7.73 -2.87
CA PHE A 282 -5.63 -6.95 -2.45
C PHE A 282 -4.32 -7.49 -3.00
N LEU A 283 -3.32 -6.61 -3.03
CA LEU A 283 -1.99 -6.93 -3.55
C LEU A 283 -0.90 -6.30 -2.69
N PHE A 284 -0.02 -7.15 -2.19
CA PHE A 284 1.28 -6.84 -1.65
C PHE A 284 2.30 -6.70 -2.79
N VAL A 285 3.03 -5.59 -2.77
CA VAL A 285 4.05 -5.30 -3.77
C VAL A 285 5.38 -5.03 -3.04
N PRO A 286 6.29 -6.02 -2.96
CA PRO A 286 7.54 -5.86 -2.21
C PRO A 286 8.40 -4.66 -2.66
N VAL A 287 8.27 -4.24 -3.93
CA VAL A 287 9.03 -3.09 -4.46
C VAL A 287 8.64 -1.77 -3.80
N ASP A 288 7.44 -1.65 -3.22
CA ASP A 288 7.00 -0.40 -2.59
C ASP A 288 7.88 -0.02 -1.40
N ARG A 289 8.40 -1.01 -0.65
CA ARG A 289 9.38 -0.75 0.41
C ARG A 289 10.68 -0.16 -0.15
N ALA A 290 11.18 -0.72 -1.26
CA ALA A 290 12.38 -0.20 -1.90
C ALA A 290 12.16 1.19 -2.51
N VAL A 291 10.93 1.48 -2.98
CA VAL A 291 10.50 2.82 -3.42
C VAL A 291 10.55 3.79 -2.25
N SER A 292 9.91 3.44 -1.12
CA SER A 292 9.92 4.23 0.10
C SER A 292 11.34 4.51 0.59
N ALA A 293 12.18 3.47 0.68
CA ALA A 293 13.57 3.61 1.15
C ALA A 293 14.38 4.63 0.33
N ARG A 294 14.20 4.66 -1.00
CA ARG A 294 14.82 5.67 -1.87
C ARG A 294 14.25 7.07 -1.63
N ALA A 295 12.94 7.18 -1.43
CA ALA A 295 12.29 8.47 -1.16
C ALA A 295 12.75 9.11 0.16
N ARG A 296 13.30 8.32 1.10
CA ARG A 296 13.89 8.80 2.36
C ARG A 296 15.26 9.46 2.16
N THR A 297 16.05 8.97 1.20
CA THR A 297 17.39 9.52 0.94
C THR A 297 17.37 10.87 0.22
N ASP A 298 16.21 11.26 -0.31
CA ASP A 298 16.00 12.51 -1.04
C ASP A 298 15.57 13.68 -0.12
N ARG A 299 15.49 13.48 1.21
CA ARG A 299 15.20 14.54 2.21
C ARG A 299 16.43 15.40 2.52
#